data_AF-A0A2H9NPU4-F1
#
_entry.id   AF-A0A2H9NPU4-F1
#
_cell.length_a   1.000
_cell.length_b   1.000
_cell.length_c   1.000
_cell.angle_alpha   90.00
_cell.angle_beta   90.00
_cell.angle_gamma   90.00
#
_symmetry.space_group_name_H-M   'P 1'
#
loop_
_entity.id
_entity.type
_entity.pdbx_description
1 polymer ?
#
loop_
_entity_poly.entity_id
_entity_poly.type
_entity_poly.pdbx_seq_one_letter_code
_entity_poly.pdbx_strand_id
1 'polypeptide(L)'
;AAASVKQYARNNPHKMSAWSADSKTHVAHMNAGDFYGSEKSATMAAATDTRIEFVGDDGHTTVLKEKMPLKAGEIIDACVMSRRALRRFYADQMAAAKKENVLLSLHLKATMMKVSDPVMFGHAVSVFFQKVFDRHGELLQAIGVNPNNGFSDLEAKVLALPEAQRAPIVADIADCIRHSAPLAMVNSDKGISNLHLPNDVIVDASMPAMIREGGRMWGADGKAYDTLAMIPDRCYARIYQVVIEDCRKHGAFDPKTMGSVPNVGLMAQQAEEYGSHDKTFEIAAAGSVRVVDASGRTLLQQKVEPGDIYRSCQAKDAPIRDWVKLAVTRARATGTPAIFWLDPNRAHDAQMILKVEKYLKEHDTRGLDIRIMTP
;
A
#
# COMPACT_ATOMS: atom_id res chain seq x y z
N ALA A 1 21.70 -4.08 10.38
CA ALA A 1 21.91 -5.31 11.17
C ALA A 1 23.12 -5.15 12.08
N ALA A 2 23.18 -5.85 13.22
CA ALA A 2 24.40 -5.89 14.04
C ALA A 2 25.58 -6.48 13.23
N ALA A 3 26.81 -6.00 13.48
CA ALA A 3 27.99 -6.43 12.74
C ALA A 3 28.25 -7.94 12.85
N SER A 4 28.04 -8.51 14.04
CA SER A 4 28.14 -9.96 14.28
C SER A 4 27.17 -10.77 13.41
N VAL A 5 25.92 -10.33 13.29
CA VAL A 5 24.91 -10.98 12.45
C VAL A 5 25.25 -10.82 10.96
N LYS A 6 25.76 -9.66 10.53
CA LYS A 6 26.21 -9.47 9.15
C LYS A 6 27.39 -10.38 8.82
N GLN A 7 28.37 -10.50 9.72
CA GLN A 7 29.51 -11.40 9.52
C GLN A 7 29.07 -12.88 9.49
N TYR A 8 28.14 -13.27 10.36
CA TYR A 8 27.54 -14.61 10.31
C TYR A 8 26.89 -14.89 8.95
N ALA A 9 26.11 -13.96 8.41
CA ALA A 9 25.46 -14.11 7.11
C ALA A 9 26.47 -14.19 5.94
N ARG A 10 27.64 -13.53 6.06
CA ARG A 10 28.71 -13.68 5.06
C ARG A 10 29.37 -15.05 5.12
N ASN A 11 29.62 -15.56 6.33
CA ASN A 11 30.23 -16.88 6.54
C ASN A 11 29.24 -18.01 6.22
N ASN A 12 27.94 -17.77 6.42
CA ASN A 12 26.86 -18.73 6.24
C ASN A 12 25.77 -18.11 5.35
N PRO A 13 26.03 -17.94 4.04
CA PRO A 13 25.08 -17.31 3.13
C PRO A 13 23.79 -18.13 3.06
N HIS A 14 22.66 -17.47 3.33
CA HIS A 14 21.37 -18.08 3.11
C HIS A 14 21.09 -18.20 1.61
N LYS A 15 20.20 -19.13 1.24
CA LYS A 15 19.82 -19.34 -0.16
C LYS A 15 19.17 -18.07 -0.73
N MET A 16 19.67 -17.66 -1.90
CA MET A 16 19.08 -16.67 -2.80
C MET A 16 18.82 -17.38 -4.12
N SER A 17 17.58 -17.37 -4.59
CA SER A 17 17.22 -18.02 -5.86
C SER A 17 17.73 -17.17 -7.02
N ALA A 18 18.20 -17.82 -8.09
CA ALA A 18 18.76 -17.13 -9.24
C ALA A 18 17.69 -16.28 -9.94
N TRP A 19 18.11 -15.11 -10.42
CA TRP A 19 17.30 -14.24 -11.26
C TRP A 19 17.63 -14.47 -12.72
N SER A 20 16.58 -14.58 -13.56
CA SER A 20 16.71 -14.62 -15.02
C SER A 20 16.56 -13.21 -15.59
N ALA A 21 17.40 -12.86 -16.56
CA ALA A 21 17.22 -11.64 -17.35
C ALA A 21 15.91 -11.63 -18.15
N ASP A 22 15.38 -12.82 -18.46
CA ASP A 22 14.10 -13.02 -19.16
C ASP A 22 12.89 -13.11 -18.23
N SER A 23 13.07 -12.85 -16.91
CA SER A 23 11.95 -12.88 -15.96
C SER A 23 10.87 -11.89 -16.36
N LYS A 24 9.62 -12.36 -16.39
CA LYS A 24 8.43 -11.55 -16.66
C LYS A 24 7.90 -10.86 -15.40
N THR A 25 8.46 -11.16 -14.23
CA THR A 25 7.98 -10.62 -12.95
C THR A 25 8.12 -9.12 -12.91
N HIS A 26 7.04 -8.43 -12.56
CA HIS A 26 7.04 -6.97 -12.41
C HIS A 26 5.97 -6.52 -11.41
N VAL A 27 6.13 -5.34 -10.86
CA VAL A 27 5.10 -4.65 -10.08
C VAL A 27 4.15 -3.95 -11.03
N ALA A 28 2.86 -4.10 -10.78
CA ALA A 28 1.84 -3.27 -11.39
C ALA A 28 1.26 -2.33 -10.33
N HIS A 29 1.18 -1.05 -10.68
CA HIS A 29 0.56 -0.01 -9.86
C HIS A 29 -0.31 0.89 -10.74
N MET A 30 -1.18 1.69 -10.13
CA MET A 30 -2.01 2.66 -10.83
C MET A 30 -1.14 3.77 -11.45
N ASN A 31 -1.67 4.45 -12.48
CA ASN A 31 -1.00 5.60 -13.12
C ASN A 31 -1.70 6.94 -12.85
N ALA A 32 -2.91 6.89 -12.28
CA ALA A 32 -3.69 8.04 -11.85
C ALA A 32 -4.83 7.56 -10.94
N GLY A 33 -5.41 8.48 -10.15
CA GLY A 33 -6.57 8.19 -9.29
C GLY A 33 -6.25 7.38 -8.03
N ASP A 34 -4.98 7.27 -7.65
CA ASP A 34 -4.52 6.68 -6.40
C ASP A 34 -4.23 7.76 -5.34
N PHE A 35 -3.78 7.36 -4.14
CA PHE A 35 -3.47 8.32 -3.07
C PHE A 35 -2.32 9.22 -3.50
N TYR A 36 -1.28 8.66 -4.12
CA TYR A 36 -0.16 9.42 -4.66
C TYR A 36 -0.61 10.57 -5.57
N GLY A 37 -1.45 10.27 -6.57
CA GLY A 37 -1.84 11.23 -7.60
C GLY A 37 -2.82 12.30 -7.15
N SER A 38 -3.45 12.14 -5.99
CA SER A 38 -4.42 13.08 -5.45
C SER A 38 -3.90 13.88 -4.25
N GLU A 39 -2.76 13.50 -3.67
CA GLU A 39 -2.27 14.03 -2.40
C GLU A 39 -2.15 15.56 -2.39
N LYS A 40 -2.68 16.17 -1.34
CA LYS A 40 -2.48 17.59 -0.99
C LYS A 40 -1.99 17.65 0.44
N SER A 41 -1.07 18.57 0.73
CA SER A 41 -0.48 18.72 2.05
C SER A 41 -0.24 20.19 2.40
N ALA A 42 -0.21 20.48 3.70
CA ALA A 42 0.11 21.79 4.24
C ALA A 42 0.85 21.68 5.58
N THR A 43 1.77 22.60 5.83
CA THR A 43 2.36 22.81 7.16
C THR A 43 1.59 23.89 7.92
N MET A 44 1.15 23.59 9.13
CA MET A 44 0.38 24.53 9.94
C MET A 44 1.25 25.66 10.51
N ALA A 45 0.85 26.91 10.28
CA ALA A 45 1.56 28.07 10.83
C ALA A 45 1.33 28.25 12.34
N ALA A 46 0.14 27.89 12.83
CA ALA A 46 -0.25 27.99 14.23
C ALA A 46 -1.06 26.76 14.64
N ALA A 47 -1.14 26.52 15.95
CA ALA A 47 -2.02 25.48 16.48
C ALA A 47 -3.49 25.87 16.22
N THR A 48 -4.31 24.90 15.84
CA THR A 48 -5.73 25.12 15.57
C THR A 48 -6.50 23.82 15.73
N ASP A 49 -7.76 23.92 16.14
CA ASP A 49 -8.69 22.81 16.07
C ASP A 49 -9.21 22.68 14.64
N THR A 50 -9.28 21.44 14.16
CA THR A 50 -9.87 21.13 12.85
C THR A 50 -10.88 20.00 12.94
N ARG A 51 -11.74 19.92 11.92
CA ARG A 51 -12.63 18.79 11.70
C ARG A 51 -12.54 18.34 10.24
N ILE A 52 -12.98 17.11 9.98
CA ILE A 52 -13.15 16.58 8.63
C ILE A 52 -14.64 16.50 8.34
N GLU A 53 -15.07 17.10 7.25
CA GLU A 53 -16.48 17.11 6.82
C GLU A 53 -16.61 16.76 5.33
N PHE A 54 -17.70 16.09 5.01
CA PHE A 54 -18.15 15.83 3.65
C PHE A 54 -19.22 16.85 3.26
N VAL A 55 -19.11 17.44 2.09
CA VAL A 55 -20.14 18.28 1.47
C VAL A 55 -20.61 17.57 0.21
N GLY A 56 -21.86 17.13 0.22
CA GLY A 56 -22.49 16.50 -0.94
C GLY A 56 -22.71 17.49 -2.08
N ASP A 57 -22.82 16.97 -3.29
CA ASP A 57 -23.20 17.78 -4.45
C ASP A 57 -24.64 18.31 -4.35
N ASP A 58 -25.43 17.79 -3.41
CA ASP A 58 -26.73 18.29 -2.96
C ASP A 58 -26.64 19.48 -1.98
N GLY A 59 -25.44 19.86 -1.55
CA GLY A 59 -25.17 20.93 -0.59
C GLY A 59 -25.25 20.50 0.88
N HIS A 60 -25.63 19.25 1.19
CA HIS A 60 -25.69 18.78 2.57
C HIS A 60 -24.28 18.52 3.12
N THR A 61 -24.02 19.00 4.34
CA THR A 61 -22.74 18.79 5.03
C THR A 61 -22.90 17.74 6.13
N THR A 62 -22.01 16.74 6.13
CA THR A 62 -21.91 15.69 7.15
C THR A 62 -20.52 15.72 7.77
N VAL A 63 -20.42 15.77 9.09
CA VAL A 63 -19.13 15.68 9.76
C VAL A 63 -18.66 14.22 9.79
N LEU A 64 -17.49 13.96 9.21
CA LEU A 64 -16.84 12.64 9.24
C LEU A 64 -15.98 12.46 10.50
N LYS A 65 -15.37 13.54 10.97
CA LYS A 65 -14.57 13.57 12.21
C LYS A 65 -14.67 14.93 12.88
N GLU A 66 -15.26 14.96 14.07
CA GLU A 66 -15.54 16.21 14.80
C GLU A 66 -14.28 16.93 15.30
N LYS A 67 -13.26 16.18 15.75
CA LYS A 67 -12.05 16.76 16.36
C LYS A 67 -10.79 16.13 15.81
N MET A 68 -9.92 16.98 15.28
CA MET A 68 -8.58 16.66 14.81
C MET A 68 -7.67 17.87 15.11
N PRO A 69 -7.19 18.03 16.35
CA PRO A 69 -6.33 19.17 16.69
C PRO A 69 -5.01 19.07 15.94
N LEU A 70 -4.54 20.23 15.43
CA LEU A 70 -3.24 20.38 14.78
C LEU A 70 -2.36 21.32 15.58
N LYS A 71 -1.07 20.99 15.68
CA LYS A 71 -0.06 21.82 16.32
C LYS A 71 0.58 22.78 15.32
N ALA A 72 1.15 23.87 15.83
CA ALA A 72 2.03 24.70 15.02
C ALA A 72 3.20 23.87 14.48
N GLY A 73 3.50 24.02 13.19
CA GLY A 73 4.51 23.26 12.47
C GLY A 73 4.12 21.83 12.10
N GLU A 74 2.95 21.32 12.50
CA GLU A 74 2.47 20.00 12.08
C GLU A 74 2.16 19.99 10.58
N ILE A 75 2.55 18.91 9.89
CA ILE A 75 2.16 18.64 8.51
C ILE A 75 0.86 17.85 8.53
N ILE A 76 -0.10 18.26 7.70
CA ILE A 76 -1.34 17.54 7.45
C ILE A 76 -1.49 17.29 5.95
N ASP A 77 -1.99 16.10 5.62
CA ASP A 77 -2.24 15.68 4.25
C ASP A 77 -3.65 15.15 4.08
N ALA A 78 -4.14 15.20 2.85
CA ALA A 78 -5.38 14.59 2.42
C ALA A 78 -5.19 13.97 1.03
N CYS A 79 -5.67 12.74 0.85
CA CYS A 79 -5.58 12.00 -0.41
C CYS A 79 -6.83 11.12 -0.61
N VAL A 80 -7.07 10.72 -1.85
CA VAL A 80 -8.21 9.89 -2.26
C VAL A 80 -7.75 8.79 -3.20
N MET A 81 -8.16 7.56 -2.92
CA MET A 81 -8.12 6.44 -3.86
C MET A 81 -9.47 6.37 -4.57
N SER A 82 -9.48 6.59 -5.89
CA SER A 82 -10.68 6.48 -6.69
C SER A 82 -11.08 5.02 -6.87
N ARG A 83 -12.29 4.65 -6.42
CA ARG A 83 -12.84 3.31 -6.61
C ARG A 83 -12.90 2.93 -8.08
N ARG A 84 -13.36 3.85 -8.93
CA ARG A 84 -13.48 3.61 -10.38
C ARG A 84 -12.11 3.31 -10.98
N ALA A 85 -11.10 4.13 -10.67
CA ALA A 85 -9.74 3.93 -11.18
C ALA A 85 -9.12 2.63 -10.65
N LEU A 86 -9.30 2.32 -9.37
CA LEU A 86 -8.80 1.11 -8.72
C LEU A 86 -9.40 -0.16 -9.33
N ARG A 87 -10.74 -0.19 -9.51
CA ARG A 87 -11.42 -1.35 -10.11
C ARG A 87 -11.03 -1.56 -11.57
N ARG A 88 -10.85 -0.48 -12.33
CA ARG A 88 -10.32 -0.55 -13.69
C ARG A 88 -8.90 -1.09 -13.70
N PHE A 89 -8.03 -0.59 -12.82
CA PHE A 89 -6.67 -1.09 -12.66
C PHE A 89 -6.67 -2.60 -12.41
N TYR A 90 -7.45 -3.10 -11.46
CA TYR A 90 -7.53 -4.54 -11.20
C TYR A 90 -8.00 -5.34 -12.42
N ALA A 91 -9.04 -4.90 -13.11
CA ALA A 91 -9.52 -5.58 -14.32
C ALA A 91 -8.44 -5.64 -15.42
N ASP A 92 -7.76 -4.50 -15.66
CA ASP A 92 -6.69 -4.39 -16.66
C ASP A 92 -5.49 -5.29 -16.30
N GLN A 93 -5.08 -5.33 -15.02
CA GLN A 93 -3.96 -6.15 -14.56
C GLN A 93 -4.28 -7.65 -14.52
N MET A 94 -5.51 -8.03 -14.17
CA MET A 94 -5.97 -9.41 -14.28
C MET A 94 -5.92 -9.92 -15.72
N ALA A 95 -6.33 -9.09 -16.67
CA ALA A 95 -6.25 -9.40 -18.10
C ALA A 95 -4.78 -9.46 -18.59
N ALA A 96 -3.93 -8.55 -18.13
CA ALA A 96 -2.50 -8.53 -18.46
C ALA A 96 -1.78 -9.79 -17.95
N ALA A 97 -1.96 -10.15 -16.67
CA ALA A 97 -1.35 -11.36 -16.10
C ALA A 97 -1.74 -12.62 -16.88
N LYS A 98 -3.02 -12.73 -17.29
CA LYS A 98 -3.51 -13.84 -18.11
C LYS A 98 -2.84 -13.86 -19.48
N LYS A 99 -2.75 -12.71 -20.15
CA LYS A 99 -2.12 -12.57 -21.47
C LYS A 99 -0.62 -12.90 -21.44
N GLU A 100 0.07 -12.49 -20.38
CA GLU A 100 1.51 -12.71 -20.21
C GLU A 100 1.85 -14.13 -19.72
N ASN A 101 0.82 -14.86 -19.26
CA ASN A 101 0.92 -16.19 -18.67
C ASN A 101 1.84 -16.19 -17.44
N VAL A 102 1.58 -15.27 -16.52
CA VAL A 102 2.24 -15.15 -15.21
C VAL A 102 1.20 -15.28 -14.10
N LEU A 103 1.64 -15.56 -12.87
CA LEU A 103 0.75 -15.50 -11.72
C LEU A 103 0.26 -14.07 -11.50
N LEU A 104 -0.95 -13.94 -10.99
CA LEU A 104 -1.46 -12.70 -10.45
C LEU A 104 -1.30 -12.72 -8.93
N SER A 105 -0.71 -11.67 -8.36
CA SER A 105 -0.60 -11.49 -6.92
C SER A 105 -0.97 -10.06 -6.51
N LEU A 106 -1.54 -9.92 -5.31
CA LEU A 106 -1.93 -8.68 -4.67
C LEU A 106 -1.18 -8.54 -3.35
N HIS A 107 -0.54 -7.39 -3.17
CA HIS A 107 0.32 -7.12 -2.02
C HIS A 107 -0.15 -5.84 -1.32
N LEU A 108 -0.83 -6.02 -0.18
CA LEU A 108 -1.39 -4.95 0.65
C LEU A 108 -0.94 -5.12 2.12
N LYS A 109 -1.37 -4.24 3.02
CA LYS A 109 -1.03 -4.30 4.44
C LYS A 109 -2.29 -4.28 5.32
N ALA A 110 -3.27 -5.12 4.99
CA ALA A 110 -4.63 -5.10 5.57
C ALA A 110 -4.71 -5.20 7.10
N THR A 111 -3.78 -5.91 7.76
CA THR A 111 -3.75 -5.99 9.23
C THR A 111 -3.41 -4.65 9.90
N MET A 112 -2.50 -3.88 9.29
CA MET A 112 -2.06 -2.59 9.83
C MET A 112 -2.98 -1.48 9.32
N MET A 113 -3.21 -1.43 8.01
CA MET A 113 -4.07 -0.45 7.36
C MET A 113 -5.55 -0.87 7.41
N LYS A 114 -6.09 -0.98 8.63
CA LYS A 114 -7.37 -1.64 8.95
C LYS A 114 -8.62 -1.11 8.24
N VAL A 115 -8.55 0.08 7.63
CA VAL A 115 -9.69 0.69 6.94
C VAL A 115 -9.48 0.65 5.43
N SER A 116 -8.40 1.25 4.92
CA SER A 116 -8.17 1.38 3.47
C SER A 116 -7.95 0.03 2.79
N ASP A 117 -7.09 -0.80 3.35
CA ASP A 117 -6.56 -1.96 2.64
C ASP A 117 -7.57 -3.11 2.54
N PRO A 118 -8.40 -3.41 3.57
CA PRO A 118 -9.52 -4.33 3.39
C PRO A 118 -10.50 -3.91 2.30
N VAL A 119 -10.79 -2.61 2.14
CA VAL A 119 -11.67 -2.10 1.06
C VAL A 119 -10.99 -2.28 -0.31
N MET A 120 -9.70 -1.93 -0.43
CA MET A 120 -8.94 -2.16 -1.66
C MET A 120 -8.85 -3.65 -2.01
N PHE A 121 -8.70 -4.53 -1.02
CA PHE A 121 -8.69 -5.98 -1.17
C PHE A 121 -10.05 -6.50 -1.63
N GLY A 122 -11.14 -6.05 -1.01
CA GLY A 122 -12.49 -6.43 -1.39
C GLY A 122 -12.83 -6.02 -2.82
N HIS A 123 -12.35 -4.86 -3.28
CA HIS A 123 -12.47 -4.51 -4.70
C HIS A 123 -11.72 -5.48 -5.63
N ALA A 124 -10.54 -5.97 -5.26
CA ALA A 124 -9.85 -6.99 -6.05
C ALA A 124 -10.64 -8.30 -6.11
N VAL A 125 -11.16 -8.77 -4.96
CA VAL A 125 -12.02 -9.95 -4.88
C VAL A 125 -13.27 -9.79 -5.74
N SER A 126 -13.98 -8.67 -5.62
CA SER A 126 -15.19 -8.41 -6.40
C SER A 126 -14.94 -8.29 -7.89
N VAL A 127 -13.79 -7.73 -8.32
CA VAL A 127 -13.44 -7.67 -9.75
C VAL A 127 -13.04 -9.05 -10.27
N PHE A 128 -12.30 -9.85 -9.50
CA PHE A 128 -11.91 -11.20 -9.91
C PHE A 128 -13.13 -12.12 -10.07
N PHE A 129 -14.11 -12.02 -9.16
CA PHE A 129 -15.36 -12.78 -9.18
C PHE A 129 -16.54 -11.97 -9.71
N GLN A 130 -16.31 -11.02 -10.63
CA GLN A 130 -17.32 -10.06 -11.08
C GLN A 130 -18.61 -10.74 -11.55
N LYS A 131 -18.51 -11.82 -12.33
CA LYS A 131 -19.67 -12.59 -12.81
C LYS A 131 -20.52 -13.17 -11.66
N VAL A 132 -19.90 -13.55 -10.55
CA VAL A 132 -20.59 -14.09 -9.37
C VAL A 132 -21.37 -12.96 -8.68
N PHE A 133 -20.73 -11.81 -8.45
CA PHE A 133 -21.38 -10.65 -7.83
C PHE A 133 -22.48 -10.04 -8.71
N ASP A 134 -22.31 -10.02 -10.04
CA ASP A 134 -23.33 -9.50 -10.95
C ASP A 134 -24.58 -10.38 -11.01
N ARG A 135 -24.41 -11.72 -10.98
CA ARG A 135 -25.52 -12.67 -11.12
C ARG A 135 -26.24 -12.96 -9.80
N HIS A 136 -25.50 -12.92 -8.68
CA HIS A 136 -26.01 -13.37 -7.37
C HIS A 136 -25.98 -12.27 -6.30
N GLY A 137 -25.70 -11.02 -6.68
CA GLY A 137 -25.43 -9.92 -5.75
C GLY A 137 -26.47 -9.73 -4.64
N GLU A 138 -27.77 -9.77 -4.97
CA GLU A 138 -28.85 -9.63 -3.98
C GLU A 138 -28.81 -10.74 -2.92
N LEU A 139 -28.63 -12.00 -3.35
CA LEU A 139 -28.53 -13.14 -2.44
C LEU A 139 -27.25 -13.07 -1.60
N LEU A 140 -26.11 -12.74 -2.22
CA LEU A 140 -24.83 -12.59 -1.53
C LEU A 140 -24.90 -11.48 -0.47
N GLN A 141 -25.59 -10.37 -0.77
CA GLN A 141 -25.84 -9.31 0.20
C GLN A 141 -26.78 -9.78 1.31
N ALA A 142 -27.85 -10.51 0.99
CA ALA A 142 -28.81 -11.01 1.98
C ALA A 142 -28.19 -11.98 2.99
N ILE A 143 -27.25 -12.83 2.55
CA ILE A 143 -26.48 -13.72 3.44
C ILE A 143 -25.24 -13.03 4.06
N GLY A 144 -25.07 -11.74 3.80
CA GLY A 144 -24.07 -10.89 4.44
C GLY A 144 -22.64 -11.10 3.93
N VAL A 145 -22.41 -11.59 2.71
CA VAL A 145 -21.06 -11.70 2.13
C VAL A 145 -20.36 -10.36 2.16
N ASN A 146 -19.13 -10.36 2.69
CA ASN A 146 -18.28 -9.18 2.74
C ASN A 146 -16.98 -9.46 1.98
N PRO A 147 -16.80 -8.93 0.76
CA PRO A 147 -15.58 -9.16 -0.02
C PRO A 147 -14.33 -8.61 0.65
N ASN A 148 -14.44 -7.63 1.57
CA ASN A 148 -13.31 -7.09 2.31
C ASN A 148 -12.68 -8.13 3.26
N ASN A 149 -13.44 -9.18 3.62
CA ASN A 149 -12.96 -10.34 4.38
C ASN A 149 -12.33 -11.42 3.50
N GLY A 150 -12.35 -11.24 2.18
CA GLY A 150 -11.74 -12.13 1.20
C GLY A 150 -12.63 -13.25 0.68
N PHE A 151 -12.07 -14.04 -0.24
CA PHE A 151 -12.78 -15.15 -0.89
C PHE A 151 -13.26 -16.21 0.12
N SER A 152 -12.57 -16.38 1.25
CA SER A 152 -13.01 -17.32 2.28
C SER A 152 -14.37 -16.96 2.89
N ASP A 153 -14.70 -15.66 2.99
CA ASP A 153 -16.00 -15.20 3.51
C ASP A 153 -17.13 -15.52 2.52
N LEU A 154 -16.89 -15.29 1.23
CA LEU A 154 -17.78 -15.70 0.15
C LEU A 154 -17.98 -17.22 0.16
N GLU A 155 -16.90 -17.99 0.17
CA GLU A 155 -16.93 -19.45 0.14
C GLU A 155 -17.71 -20.02 1.34
N ALA A 156 -17.39 -19.59 2.57
CA ALA A 156 -18.05 -20.09 3.77
C ALA A 156 -19.56 -19.84 3.76
N LYS A 157 -20.00 -18.65 3.35
CA LYS A 157 -21.43 -18.28 3.29
C LYS A 157 -22.17 -19.00 2.17
N VAL A 158 -21.53 -19.17 1.01
CA VAL A 158 -22.11 -19.95 -0.10
C VAL A 158 -22.22 -21.43 0.25
N LEU A 159 -21.25 -22.00 0.96
CA LEU A 159 -21.29 -23.41 1.38
C LEU A 159 -22.43 -23.71 2.36
N ALA A 160 -22.86 -22.72 3.14
CA ALA A 160 -23.97 -22.83 4.08
C ALA A 160 -25.37 -22.77 3.42
N LEU A 161 -25.46 -22.42 2.14
CA LEU A 161 -26.72 -22.37 1.41
C LEU A 161 -27.27 -23.77 1.07
N PRO A 162 -28.60 -23.92 0.90
CA PRO A 162 -29.18 -25.12 0.32
C PRO A 162 -28.62 -25.40 -1.08
N GLU A 163 -28.49 -26.68 -1.44
CA GLU A 163 -27.82 -27.12 -2.68
C GLU A 163 -28.36 -26.41 -3.94
N ALA A 164 -29.69 -26.24 -4.04
CA ALA A 164 -30.31 -25.58 -5.19
C ALA A 164 -29.87 -24.12 -5.38
N GLN A 165 -29.55 -23.40 -4.30
CA GLN A 165 -29.03 -22.03 -4.36
C GLN A 165 -27.50 -22.01 -4.46
N ARG A 166 -26.83 -22.98 -3.83
CA ARG A 166 -25.36 -23.10 -3.82
C ARG A 166 -24.78 -23.49 -5.17
N ALA A 167 -25.33 -24.51 -5.82
CA ALA A 167 -24.80 -25.08 -7.06
C ALA A 167 -24.54 -24.05 -8.18
N PRO A 168 -25.47 -23.12 -8.51
CA PRO A 168 -25.20 -22.11 -9.55
C PRO A 168 -24.08 -21.14 -9.16
N ILE A 169 -23.97 -20.76 -7.89
CA ILE A 169 -22.91 -19.86 -7.41
C ILE A 169 -21.54 -20.55 -7.51
N VAL A 170 -21.44 -21.81 -7.05
CA VAL A 170 -20.21 -22.61 -7.13
C VAL A 170 -19.78 -22.79 -8.59
N ALA A 171 -20.71 -23.03 -9.51
CA ALA A 171 -20.43 -23.13 -10.93
C ALA A 171 -19.86 -21.81 -11.51
N ASP A 172 -20.44 -20.66 -11.14
CA ASP A 172 -19.96 -19.35 -11.57
C ASP A 172 -18.60 -18.97 -10.93
N ILE A 173 -18.33 -19.38 -9.68
CA ILE A 173 -17.00 -19.25 -9.04
C ILE A 173 -15.95 -20.03 -9.82
N ALA A 174 -16.22 -21.31 -10.09
CA ALA A 174 -15.31 -22.17 -10.85
C ALA A 174 -15.07 -21.61 -12.26
N ASP A 175 -16.09 -21.00 -12.86
CA ASP A 175 -15.99 -20.35 -14.15
C ASP A 175 -15.07 -19.13 -14.14
N CYS A 176 -15.18 -18.27 -13.12
CA CYS A 176 -14.26 -17.15 -12.93
C CYS A 176 -12.81 -17.64 -12.79
N ILE A 177 -12.57 -18.67 -12.00
CA ILE A 177 -11.22 -19.23 -11.80
C ILE A 177 -10.66 -19.77 -13.12
N ARG A 178 -11.45 -20.53 -13.90
CA ARG A 178 -11.00 -21.09 -15.19
C ARG A 178 -10.67 -20.03 -16.23
N HIS A 179 -11.36 -18.88 -16.21
CA HIS A 179 -11.23 -17.84 -17.21
C HIS A 179 -10.34 -16.67 -16.79
N SER A 180 -9.79 -16.68 -15.58
CA SER A 180 -8.88 -15.65 -15.07
C SER A 180 -7.40 -16.03 -15.20
N ALA A 181 -6.50 -15.10 -14.86
CA ALA A 181 -5.10 -15.42 -14.64
C ALA A 181 -4.96 -16.39 -13.45
N PRO A 182 -3.96 -17.31 -13.45
CA PRO A 182 -3.69 -18.13 -12.28
C PRO A 182 -3.27 -17.24 -11.10
N LEU A 183 -3.87 -17.45 -9.93
CA LEU A 183 -3.53 -16.71 -8.71
C LEU A 183 -2.27 -17.29 -8.05
N ALA A 184 -1.47 -16.42 -7.44
CA ALA A 184 -0.49 -16.85 -6.46
C ALA A 184 -1.17 -17.55 -5.28
N MET A 185 -0.50 -18.55 -4.72
CA MET A 185 -1.01 -19.39 -3.64
C MET A 185 -0.28 -19.12 -2.33
N VAL A 186 -1.06 -19.09 -1.26
CA VAL A 186 -0.56 -19.12 0.13
C VAL A 186 -0.31 -20.57 0.54
N ASN A 187 -1.23 -21.46 0.18
CA ASN A 187 -1.10 -22.90 0.37
C ASN A 187 -1.77 -23.65 -0.78
N SER A 188 -0.98 -24.16 -1.73
CA SER A 188 -1.48 -24.87 -2.91
C SER A 188 -2.22 -26.17 -2.56
N ASP A 189 -1.75 -26.92 -1.56
CA ASP A 189 -2.33 -28.21 -1.18
C ASP A 189 -3.76 -28.07 -0.61
N LYS A 190 -4.04 -26.91 -0.02
CA LYS A 190 -5.36 -26.57 0.54
C LYS A 190 -6.19 -25.65 -0.38
N GLY A 191 -5.68 -25.32 -1.56
CA GLY A 191 -6.35 -24.38 -2.47
C GLY A 191 -6.41 -22.93 -1.98
N ILE A 192 -5.64 -22.57 -0.94
CA ILE A 192 -5.64 -21.22 -0.36
C ILE A 192 -4.83 -20.28 -1.26
N SER A 193 -5.53 -19.43 -2.00
CA SER A 193 -4.97 -18.42 -2.89
C SER A 193 -4.70 -17.10 -2.17
N ASN A 194 -3.95 -16.21 -2.84
CA ASN A 194 -3.67 -14.85 -2.40
C ASN A 194 -4.92 -13.97 -2.17
N LEU A 195 -6.08 -14.34 -2.75
CA LEU A 195 -7.35 -13.63 -2.54
C LEU A 195 -8.23 -14.27 -1.44
N HIS A 196 -7.77 -15.32 -0.75
CA HIS A 196 -8.55 -15.98 0.30
C HIS A 196 -8.77 -15.09 1.53
N LEU A 197 -7.69 -14.58 2.11
CA LEU A 197 -7.74 -13.73 3.30
C LEU A 197 -6.88 -12.47 3.08
N PRO A 198 -7.37 -11.28 3.50
CA PRO A 198 -6.68 -10.00 3.27
C PRO A 198 -5.35 -9.88 4.03
N ASN A 199 -5.15 -10.69 5.07
CA ASN A 199 -3.99 -10.66 5.96
C ASN A 199 -2.97 -11.78 5.73
N ASP A 200 -3.17 -12.65 4.73
CA ASP A 200 -2.22 -13.74 4.45
C ASP A 200 -0.97 -13.23 3.70
N VAL A 201 -1.15 -12.30 2.76
CA VAL A 201 -0.07 -11.76 1.93
C VAL A 201 0.15 -10.28 2.24
N ILE A 202 1.13 -10.04 3.12
CA ILE A 202 1.44 -8.70 3.63
C ILE A 202 2.63 -8.12 2.87
N VAL A 203 2.47 -6.95 2.25
CA VAL A 203 3.41 -6.37 1.26
C VAL A 203 4.87 -6.31 1.72
N ASP A 204 5.13 -5.91 2.96
CA ASP A 204 6.48 -5.75 3.51
C ASP A 204 7.20 -7.07 3.79
N ALA A 205 6.47 -8.18 3.89
CA ALA A 205 7.03 -9.53 3.99
C ALA A 205 7.04 -10.26 2.63
N SER A 206 5.93 -10.16 1.90
CA SER A 206 5.69 -10.90 0.66
C SER A 206 6.53 -10.41 -0.51
N MET A 207 6.74 -9.09 -0.65
CA MET A 207 7.57 -8.57 -1.74
C MET A 207 9.05 -8.97 -1.57
N PRO A 208 9.69 -8.81 -0.39
CA PRO A 208 11.06 -9.31 -0.20
C PRO A 208 11.17 -10.84 -0.36
N ALA A 209 10.16 -11.61 0.08
CA ALA A 209 10.15 -13.06 -0.10
C ALA A 209 10.12 -13.44 -1.58
N MET A 210 9.22 -12.83 -2.36
CA MET A 210 9.12 -13.04 -3.82
C MET A 210 10.43 -12.64 -4.53
N ILE A 211 11.02 -11.50 -4.17
CA ILE A 211 12.27 -11.02 -4.76
C ILE A 211 13.43 -11.99 -4.45
N ARG A 212 13.52 -12.47 -3.21
CA ARG A 212 14.51 -13.46 -2.79
C ARG A 212 14.37 -14.80 -3.53
N GLU A 213 13.14 -15.18 -3.88
CA GLU A 213 12.83 -16.39 -4.64
C GLU A 213 12.97 -16.21 -6.16
N GLY A 214 13.83 -15.29 -6.60
CA GLY A 214 14.12 -15.10 -8.02
C GLY A 214 12.97 -14.42 -8.78
N GLY A 215 12.16 -13.65 -8.06
CA GLY A 215 10.98 -12.98 -8.62
C GLY A 215 9.75 -13.88 -8.69
N ARG A 216 9.71 -15.00 -7.95
CA ARG A 216 8.67 -16.02 -8.15
C ARG A 216 7.75 -16.21 -6.95
N MET A 217 6.52 -16.62 -7.24
CA MET A 217 5.53 -17.05 -6.27
C MET A 217 4.98 -18.43 -6.63
N TRP A 218 4.26 -19.05 -5.69
CA TRP A 218 3.77 -20.42 -5.83
C TRP A 218 2.43 -20.46 -6.56
N GLY A 219 2.31 -21.30 -7.58
CA GLY A 219 1.07 -21.56 -8.31
C GLY A 219 0.24 -22.70 -7.69
N ALA A 220 -0.93 -22.96 -8.27
CA ALA A 220 -1.85 -24.00 -7.81
C ALA A 220 -1.27 -25.42 -7.87
N ASP A 221 -0.26 -25.68 -8.71
CA ASP A 221 0.42 -26.96 -8.80
C ASP A 221 1.64 -27.08 -7.85
N GLY A 222 1.82 -26.13 -6.94
CA GLY A 222 2.90 -26.13 -5.96
C GLY A 222 4.28 -25.78 -6.54
N LYS A 223 4.34 -25.19 -7.74
CA LYS A 223 5.61 -24.75 -8.36
C LYS A 223 5.75 -23.24 -8.39
N ALA A 224 6.99 -22.78 -8.54
CA ALA A 224 7.34 -21.37 -8.58
C ALA A 224 7.25 -20.79 -10.01
N TYR A 225 6.55 -19.68 -10.16
CA TYR A 225 6.35 -18.98 -11.43
C TYR A 225 6.58 -17.48 -11.27
N ASP A 226 6.92 -16.82 -12.39
CA ASP A 226 6.94 -15.37 -12.47
C ASP A 226 5.54 -14.79 -12.17
N THR A 227 5.49 -13.57 -11.64
CA THR A 227 4.25 -12.96 -11.14
C THR A 227 4.11 -11.50 -11.53
N LEU A 228 2.88 -11.08 -11.83
CA LEU A 228 2.47 -9.69 -11.85
C LEU A 228 2.01 -9.32 -10.43
N ALA A 229 2.84 -8.54 -9.73
CA ALA A 229 2.62 -8.14 -8.35
C ALA A 229 1.88 -6.80 -8.28
N MET A 230 0.57 -6.84 -8.06
CA MET A 230 -0.26 -5.65 -7.89
C MET A 230 0.00 -4.98 -6.54
N ILE A 231 0.47 -3.74 -6.60
CA ILE A 231 0.55 -2.79 -5.49
C ILE A 231 -0.15 -1.52 -5.99
N PRO A 232 -1.46 -1.32 -5.70
CA PRO A 232 -2.25 -0.32 -6.41
C PRO A 232 -1.70 1.11 -6.32
N ASP A 233 -1.27 1.54 -5.14
CA ASP A 233 -0.81 2.91 -4.90
C ASP A 233 0.68 3.11 -5.22
N ARG A 234 0.99 4.22 -5.91
CA ARG A 234 2.36 4.54 -6.37
C ARG A 234 3.33 5.02 -5.30
N CYS A 235 2.88 5.36 -4.09
CA CYS A 235 3.77 5.94 -3.07
C CYS A 235 4.97 5.04 -2.81
N TYR A 236 4.74 3.73 -2.72
CA TYR A 236 5.78 2.75 -2.38
C TYR A 236 5.92 1.60 -3.38
N ALA A 237 5.05 1.50 -4.40
CA ALA A 237 5.14 0.42 -5.38
C ALA A 237 6.45 0.45 -6.20
N ARG A 238 6.89 1.66 -6.58
CA ARG A 238 7.99 1.89 -7.53
C ARG A 238 9.34 1.38 -7.00
N ILE A 239 9.57 1.45 -5.68
CA ILE A 239 10.83 1.00 -5.08
C ILE A 239 11.06 -0.51 -5.30
N TYR A 240 9.98 -1.30 -5.25
CA TYR A 240 10.07 -2.74 -5.49
C TYR A 240 10.36 -3.04 -6.96
N GLN A 241 9.78 -2.27 -7.88
CA GLN A 241 10.07 -2.39 -9.31
C GLN A 241 11.54 -2.14 -9.60
N VAL A 242 12.15 -1.12 -8.97
CA VAL A 242 13.60 -0.84 -9.10
C VAL A 242 14.44 -2.04 -8.66
N VAL A 243 14.10 -2.67 -7.53
CA VAL A 243 14.83 -3.86 -7.03
C VAL A 243 14.67 -5.06 -7.96
N ILE A 244 13.48 -5.26 -8.53
CA ILE A 244 13.21 -6.32 -9.53
C ILE A 244 14.05 -6.10 -10.78
N GLU A 245 14.11 -4.87 -11.29
CA GLU A 245 14.91 -4.50 -12.46
C GLU A 245 16.40 -4.66 -12.21
N ASP A 246 16.88 -4.27 -11.02
CA ASP A 246 18.26 -4.46 -10.60
C ASP A 246 18.62 -5.95 -10.59
N CYS A 247 17.81 -6.79 -9.95
CA CYS A 247 18.04 -8.23 -9.89
C CYS A 247 17.94 -8.90 -11.27
N ARG A 248 17.05 -8.44 -12.16
CA ARG A 248 16.96 -8.92 -13.55
C ARG A 248 18.25 -8.61 -14.32
N LYS A 249 18.83 -7.43 -14.10
CA LYS A 249 20.04 -6.95 -14.81
C LYS A 249 21.33 -7.52 -14.22
N HIS A 250 21.40 -7.68 -12.90
CA HIS A 250 22.63 -7.97 -12.16
C HIS A 250 22.64 -9.35 -11.49
N GLY A 251 21.54 -10.09 -11.59
CA GLY A 251 21.35 -11.36 -10.89
C GLY A 251 20.94 -11.14 -9.42
N ALA A 252 20.81 -12.24 -8.69
CA ALA A 252 20.46 -12.19 -7.27
C ALA A 252 21.56 -11.51 -6.44
N PHE A 253 21.18 -10.82 -5.36
CA PHE A 253 22.15 -10.30 -4.39
C PHE A 253 23.01 -11.43 -3.80
N ASP A 254 24.29 -11.16 -3.58
CA ASP A 254 25.22 -12.07 -2.89
C ASP A 254 25.36 -11.70 -1.40
N PRO A 255 24.84 -12.50 -0.46
CA PRO A 255 24.96 -12.23 0.97
C PRO A 255 26.41 -12.16 1.49
N LYS A 256 27.36 -12.81 0.80
CA LYS A 256 28.78 -12.82 1.18
C LYS A 256 29.43 -11.46 0.99
N THR A 257 29.06 -10.75 -0.07
CA THR A 257 29.75 -9.55 -0.52
C THR A 257 28.91 -8.28 -0.39
N MET A 258 27.57 -8.38 -0.44
CA MET A 258 26.70 -7.20 -0.39
C MET A 258 26.93 -6.35 0.86
N GLY A 259 26.72 -5.04 0.72
CA GLY A 259 26.76 -4.08 1.82
C GLY A 259 25.63 -4.24 2.83
N SER A 260 25.25 -3.14 3.47
CA SER A 260 24.10 -3.07 4.38
C SER A 260 23.42 -1.72 4.21
N VAL A 261 22.09 -1.71 4.21
CA VAL A 261 21.28 -0.49 4.22
C VAL A 261 20.56 -0.43 5.58
N PRO A 262 21.06 0.34 6.56
CA PRO A 262 20.33 0.60 7.80
C PRO A 262 19.17 1.59 7.54
N ASN A 263 18.18 1.59 8.42
CA ASN A 263 17.04 2.51 8.34
C ASN A 263 16.96 3.41 9.58
N VAL A 264 16.66 4.69 9.38
CA VAL A 264 16.24 5.63 10.41
C VAL A 264 14.84 6.09 10.03
N GLY A 265 13.83 5.48 10.65
CA GLY A 265 12.42 5.71 10.30
C GLY A 265 11.76 6.77 11.17
N LEU A 266 10.95 7.63 10.55
CA LEU A 266 10.01 8.50 11.24
C LEU A 266 8.79 7.65 11.65
N MET A 267 8.50 7.56 12.96
CA MET A 267 7.37 6.78 13.46
C MET A 267 6.75 7.30 14.76
N ALA A 268 7.45 8.22 15.46
CA ALA A 268 7.01 8.71 16.75
C ALA A 268 5.65 9.43 16.65
N GLN A 269 4.79 9.18 17.64
CA GLN A 269 3.44 9.76 17.73
C GLN A 269 2.52 9.42 16.54
N GLN A 270 2.62 8.16 16.07
CA GLN A 270 1.81 7.63 14.97
C GLN A 270 1.93 8.51 13.72
N ALA A 271 3.17 8.78 13.30
CA ALA A 271 3.45 9.60 12.15
C ALA A 271 2.79 9.02 10.88
N GLU A 272 2.32 9.91 10.02
CA GLU A 272 1.90 9.61 8.65
C GLU A 272 0.72 8.60 8.61
N GLU A 273 0.78 7.57 7.77
CA GLU A 273 -0.32 6.61 7.55
C GLU A 273 -0.63 5.76 8.80
N TYR A 274 0.34 5.53 9.68
CA TYR A 274 0.13 4.77 10.93
C TYR A 274 -0.84 5.48 11.88
N GLY A 275 -1.00 6.80 11.73
CA GLY A 275 -1.96 7.59 12.47
C GLY A 275 -3.30 7.76 11.77
N SER A 276 -3.49 7.27 10.54
CA SER A 276 -4.60 7.70 9.67
C SER A 276 -5.92 6.94 9.87
N HIS A 277 -5.93 5.86 10.65
CA HIS A 277 -7.07 4.92 10.68
C HIS A 277 -8.39 5.60 11.06
N ASP A 278 -8.36 6.50 12.04
CA ASP A 278 -9.53 7.26 12.51
C ASP A 278 -9.83 8.51 11.67
N LYS A 279 -9.17 8.64 10.51
CA LYS A 279 -9.24 9.71 9.51
C LYS A 279 -9.33 9.14 8.09
N THR A 280 -9.72 7.87 7.96
CA THR A 280 -9.89 7.17 6.69
C THR A 280 -11.36 6.80 6.55
N PHE A 281 -11.98 7.13 5.41
CA PHE A 281 -13.41 6.95 5.19
C PHE A 281 -13.68 6.42 3.79
N GLU A 282 -14.56 5.42 3.69
CA GLU A 282 -15.20 5.07 2.42
C GLU A 282 -16.39 6.02 2.19
N ILE A 283 -16.40 6.68 1.04
CA ILE A 283 -17.34 7.77 0.78
C ILE A 283 -18.67 7.23 0.26
N ALA A 284 -19.79 7.67 0.84
CA ALA A 284 -21.12 7.16 0.45
C ALA A 284 -21.74 7.88 -0.76
N ALA A 285 -21.34 9.14 -1.03
CA ALA A 285 -21.99 10.00 -2.03
C ALA A 285 -20.96 10.88 -2.78
N ALA A 286 -21.34 11.37 -3.97
CA ALA A 286 -20.51 12.32 -4.70
C ALA A 286 -20.48 13.68 -4.00
N GLY A 287 -19.30 14.29 -3.92
CA GLY A 287 -19.14 15.53 -3.17
C GLY A 287 -17.68 15.94 -3.01
N SER A 288 -17.40 16.66 -1.93
CA SER A 288 -16.04 17.01 -1.51
C SER A 288 -15.81 16.72 -0.04
N VAL A 289 -14.67 16.12 0.30
CA VAL A 289 -14.21 16.04 1.69
C VAL A 289 -13.28 17.22 1.96
N ARG A 290 -13.56 17.96 3.04
CA ARG A 290 -12.80 19.14 3.48
C ARG A 290 -12.22 18.92 4.86
N VAL A 291 -10.99 19.36 5.05
CA VAL A 291 -10.43 19.66 6.37
C VAL A 291 -10.63 21.15 6.61
N VAL A 292 -11.35 21.51 7.67
CA VAL A 292 -11.67 22.90 7.99
C VAL A 292 -11.18 23.27 9.38
N ASP A 293 -10.66 24.48 9.54
CA ASP A 293 -10.22 25.01 10.83
C ASP A 293 -11.39 25.57 11.67
N ALA A 294 -11.10 25.98 12.91
CA ALA A 294 -12.08 26.52 13.84
C ALA A 294 -12.83 27.77 13.33
N SER A 295 -12.28 28.50 12.35
CA SER A 295 -12.94 29.65 11.71
C SER A 295 -13.89 29.25 10.56
N GLY A 296 -13.91 27.95 10.20
CA GLY A 296 -14.63 27.44 9.04
C GLY A 296 -13.85 27.55 7.73
N ARG A 297 -12.59 28.03 7.77
CA ARG A 297 -11.74 28.10 6.58
C ARG A 297 -11.29 26.70 6.19
N THR A 298 -11.41 26.38 4.90
CA THR A 298 -10.92 25.11 4.34
C THR A 298 -9.40 25.14 4.21
N LEU A 299 -8.74 24.17 4.84
CA LEU A 299 -7.29 23.95 4.77
C LEU A 299 -6.92 23.05 3.60
N LEU A 300 -7.62 21.92 3.47
CA LEU A 300 -7.45 20.93 2.40
C LEU A 300 -8.82 20.47 1.90
N GLN A 301 -8.93 20.17 0.61
CA GLN A 301 -10.15 19.66 0.00
C GLN A 301 -9.86 18.64 -1.08
N GLN A 302 -10.65 17.56 -1.11
CA GLN A 302 -10.64 16.56 -2.16
C GLN A 302 -12.04 16.34 -2.72
N LYS A 303 -12.16 16.30 -4.06
CA LYS A 303 -13.37 15.83 -4.73
C LYS A 303 -13.41 14.30 -4.61
N VAL A 304 -14.60 13.76 -4.35
CA VAL A 304 -14.81 12.33 -4.11
C VAL A 304 -16.07 11.83 -4.84
N GLU A 305 -16.05 10.56 -5.23
CA GLU A 305 -17.19 9.80 -5.76
C GLU A 305 -17.60 8.68 -4.78
N PRO A 306 -18.80 8.09 -4.90
CA PRO A 306 -19.22 6.97 -4.07
C PRO A 306 -18.26 5.76 -4.16
N GLY A 307 -17.90 5.24 -2.99
CA GLY A 307 -16.97 4.13 -2.78
C GLY A 307 -15.49 4.53 -2.84
N ASP A 308 -15.15 5.79 -3.13
CA ASP A 308 -13.77 6.27 -3.01
C ASP A 308 -13.30 6.16 -1.55
N ILE A 309 -11.99 5.93 -1.37
CA ILE A 309 -11.38 5.90 -0.05
C ILE A 309 -10.67 7.23 0.16
N TYR A 310 -11.19 8.07 1.05
CA TYR A 310 -10.50 9.26 1.53
C TYR A 310 -9.60 8.92 2.70
N ARG A 311 -8.43 9.56 2.78
CA ARG A 311 -7.53 9.47 3.93
C ARG A 311 -6.88 10.81 4.24
N SER A 312 -6.76 11.11 5.54
CA SER A 312 -5.93 12.21 6.04
C SER A 312 -4.88 11.74 7.03
N CYS A 313 -3.66 12.29 6.91
CA CYS A 313 -2.47 11.92 7.67
C CYS A 313 -1.88 13.13 8.41
N GLN A 314 -1.09 12.87 9.45
CA GLN A 314 -0.47 13.90 10.28
C GLN A 314 0.99 13.54 10.58
N ALA A 315 1.91 14.50 10.43
CA ALA A 315 3.29 14.36 10.88
C ALA A 315 3.70 15.57 11.74
N LYS A 316 3.97 15.32 13.02
CA LYS A 316 4.25 16.37 14.00
C LYS A 316 5.69 16.86 13.88
N ASP A 317 5.88 18.16 14.09
CA ASP A 317 7.17 18.82 13.94
C ASP A 317 8.27 18.25 14.85
N ALA A 318 7.95 17.99 16.11
CA ALA A 318 8.92 17.45 17.07
C ALA A 318 9.45 16.05 16.67
N PRO A 319 8.60 15.07 16.30
CA PRO A 319 9.05 13.83 15.66
C PRO A 319 9.95 14.02 14.44
N ILE A 320 9.63 14.95 13.55
CA ILE A 320 10.43 15.22 12.34
C ILE A 320 11.82 15.75 12.72
N ARG A 321 11.88 16.70 13.65
CA ARG A 321 13.16 17.26 14.13
C ARG A 321 14.02 16.21 14.82
N ASP A 322 13.44 15.33 15.62
CA ASP A 322 14.15 14.20 16.24
C ASP A 322 14.65 13.18 15.21
N TRP A 323 13.82 12.88 14.21
CA TRP A 323 14.19 12.01 13.09
C TRP A 323 15.41 12.54 12.32
N VAL A 324 15.46 13.84 11.99
CA VAL A 324 16.63 14.48 11.34
C VAL A 324 17.86 14.42 12.25
N LYS A 325 17.71 14.74 13.54
CA LYS A 325 18.79 14.63 14.52
C LYS A 325 19.36 13.20 14.58
N LEU A 326 18.49 12.20 14.61
CA LEU A 326 18.90 10.80 14.65
C LEU A 326 19.61 10.39 13.36
N ALA A 327 19.14 10.83 12.19
CA ALA A 327 19.80 10.57 10.91
C ALA A 327 21.23 11.12 10.87
N VAL A 328 21.43 12.38 11.27
CA VAL A 328 22.77 13.00 11.36
C VAL A 328 23.65 12.27 12.37
N THR A 329 23.09 11.92 13.54
CA THR A 329 23.80 11.17 14.58
C THR A 329 24.29 9.82 14.07
N ARG A 330 23.44 9.08 13.34
CA ARG A 330 23.80 7.77 12.77
C ARG A 330 24.81 7.90 11.64
N ALA A 331 24.65 8.89 10.75
CA ALA A 331 25.62 9.16 9.68
C ALA A 331 27.02 9.44 10.26
N ARG A 332 27.11 10.32 11.26
CA ARG A 332 28.38 10.64 11.93
C ARG A 332 28.96 9.44 12.68
N ALA A 333 28.16 8.71 13.44
CA ALA A 333 28.63 7.57 14.23
C ALA A 333 29.15 6.40 13.36
N THR A 334 28.67 6.28 12.13
CA THR A 334 28.99 5.17 11.23
C THR A 334 29.89 5.56 10.06
N GLY A 335 30.09 6.85 9.81
CA GLY A 335 30.80 7.34 8.63
C GLY A 335 30.16 6.93 7.30
N THR A 336 28.87 6.56 7.31
CA THR A 336 28.15 6.06 6.13
C THR A 336 27.26 7.17 5.56
N PRO A 337 27.16 7.32 4.22
CA PRO A 337 26.22 8.25 3.61
C PRO A 337 24.78 8.01 4.07
N ALA A 338 24.01 9.09 4.25
CA ALA A 338 22.59 9.03 4.60
C ALA A 338 21.75 9.66 3.49
N ILE A 339 20.73 8.94 3.04
CA ILE A 339 19.82 9.40 1.99
C ILE A 339 18.42 9.48 2.59
N PHE A 340 17.85 10.68 2.61
CA PHE A 340 16.45 10.90 2.88
C PHE A 340 15.65 10.56 1.63
N TRP A 341 14.77 9.57 1.73
CA TRP A 341 13.91 9.10 0.64
C TRP A 341 12.63 9.93 0.65
N LEU A 342 12.58 10.97 -0.18
CA LEU A 342 11.47 11.93 -0.26
C LEU A 342 11.22 12.30 -1.72
N ASP A 343 10.00 12.06 -2.21
CA ASP A 343 9.59 12.39 -3.58
C ASP A 343 9.09 13.85 -3.64
N PRO A 344 9.80 14.79 -4.29
CA PRO A 344 9.35 16.17 -4.37
C PRO A 344 8.02 16.36 -5.12
N ASN A 345 7.54 15.33 -5.84
CA ASN A 345 6.23 15.35 -6.50
C ASN A 345 5.07 14.93 -5.58
N ARG A 346 5.36 14.40 -4.39
CA ARG A 346 4.36 14.18 -3.34
C ARG A 346 4.20 15.44 -2.52
N ALA A 347 2.96 15.87 -2.32
CA ALA A 347 2.70 17.08 -1.57
C ALA A 347 3.19 16.95 -0.11
N HIS A 348 3.03 15.77 0.50
CA HIS A 348 3.54 15.48 1.85
C HIS A 348 5.06 15.58 1.90
N ASP A 349 5.76 14.81 1.05
CA ASP A 349 7.21 14.77 1.05
C ASP A 349 7.81 16.14 0.70
N ALA A 350 7.16 16.95 -0.15
CA ALA A 350 7.58 18.32 -0.40
C ALA A 350 7.57 19.18 0.89
N GLN A 351 6.58 19.02 1.77
CA GLN A 351 6.60 19.65 3.10
C GLN A 351 7.71 19.07 3.98
N MET A 352 7.93 17.75 3.92
CA MET A 352 8.98 17.07 4.67
C MET A 352 10.39 17.53 4.25
N ILE A 353 10.64 17.72 2.95
CA ILE A 353 11.91 18.24 2.40
C ILE A 353 12.22 19.60 3.02
N LEU A 354 11.25 20.52 3.06
CA LEU A 354 11.44 21.84 3.68
C LEU A 354 11.83 21.74 5.16
N LYS A 355 11.25 20.78 5.89
CA LYS A 355 11.61 20.51 7.30
C LYS A 355 13.02 19.94 7.43
N VAL A 356 13.35 18.95 6.60
CA VAL A 356 14.68 18.31 6.60
C VAL A 356 15.77 19.34 6.29
N GLU A 357 15.61 20.12 5.22
CA GLU A 357 16.57 21.18 4.85
C GLU A 357 16.73 22.24 5.93
N LYS A 358 15.65 22.60 6.61
CA LYS A 358 15.69 23.52 7.75
C LYS A 358 16.47 22.91 8.92
N TYR A 359 16.14 21.69 9.33
CA TYR A 359 16.70 21.08 10.54
C TYR A 359 18.12 20.55 10.36
N LEU A 360 18.54 20.21 9.14
CA LEU A 360 19.94 19.90 8.86
C LEU A 360 20.88 21.08 9.19
N LYS A 361 20.41 22.33 9.11
CA LYS A 361 21.19 23.53 9.47
C LYS A 361 21.42 23.68 10.97
N GLU A 362 20.68 22.92 11.79
CA GLU A 362 20.82 22.93 13.25
C GLU A 362 21.87 21.93 13.75
N HIS A 363 22.54 21.22 12.84
CA HIS A 363 23.51 20.18 13.16
C HIS A 363 24.84 20.38 12.42
N ASP A 364 25.94 19.89 12.99
CA ASP A 364 27.24 19.87 12.31
C ASP A 364 27.27 18.76 11.26
N THR A 365 27.04 19.14 10.00
CA THR A 365 27.04 18.23 8.84
C THR A 365 28.38 18.21 8.10
N ARG A 366 29.42 18.89 8.60
CA ARG A 366 30.73 18.91 7.96
C ARG A 366 31.29 17.49 7.84
N GLY A 367 31.80 17.14 6.66
CA GLY A 367 32.33 15.82 6.37
C GLY A 367 31.31 14.68 6.44
N LEU A 368 30.00 14.97 6.36
CA LEU A 368 28.95 13.98 6.14
C LEU A 368 28.48 14.04 4.69
N ASP A 369 28.12 12.89 4.15
CA ASP A 369 27.40 12.78 2.88
C ASP A 369 25.91 12.56 3.19
N ILE A 370 25.13 13.64 3.12
CA ILE A 370 23.68 13.62 3.36
C ILE A 370 22.98 14.17 2.13
N ARG A 371 22.02 13.40 1.60
CA ARG A 371 21.28 13.75 0.37
C ARG A 371 19.79 13.52 0.56
N ILE A 372 19.01 14.20 -0.26
CA ILE A 372 17.57 13.95 -0.44
C ILE A 372 17.41 13.38 -1.85
N MET A 373 16.77 12.22 -1.98
CA MET A 373 16.53 11.56 -3.26
C MET A 373 15.13 10.95 -3.29
N THR A 374 14.56 10.82 -4.50
CA THR A 374 13.27 10.16 -4.70
C THR A 374 13.38 8.66 -4.39
N PRO A 375 12.40 8.07 -3.68
CA PRO A 375 12.33 6.63 -3.43
C PRO A 375 12.35 5.77 -4.70
#